data_AF-A0A1S6H4P6-F1
#
_entry.id   AF-A0A1S6H4P6-F1
#
_cell.length_a   1.000
_cell.length_b   1.000
_cell.length_c   1.000
_cell.angle_alpha   90.00
_cell.angle_beta   90.00
_cell.angle_gamma   90.00
#
_symmetry.space_group_name_H-M   'P 1'
#
loop_
_entity.id
_entity.type
_entity.pdbx_description
1 polymer ?
#
loop_
_entity_poly.entity_id
_entity_poly.type
_entity_poly.pdbx_seq_one_letter_code
_entity_poly.pdbx_strand_id
1 'polypeptide(L)'
;MVNAINFNLKSRDEQEAMMQQYQAFLNGLGFPIQIVVQSRMLDLDNYLAQLDTLSRQQTNDLLRTQTTEYTNFVRELIGVANIMSKTFYLVIPYDTGVELPTGGFLAGLFGKKSGPVSLGGRFEEVKTKLMERTSLASSGLAGLGLHNVQLNTQELIELFYTTYNTDTARRQKLFSVSNVDVSVIQHIKDTNPGQ
;
A
#
# COMPACT_ATOMS: atom_id res chain seq x y z
N MET A 1 -3.23 2.79 6.62
CA MET A 1 -3.09 4.05 5.87
C MET A 1 -2.61 5.15 6.82
N VAL A 2 -1.77 6.05 6.35
CA VAL A 2 -1.23 7.18 7.14
C VAL A 2 -2.09 8.41 6.88
N ASN A 3 -2.41 9.19 7.90
CA ASN A 3 -3.00 10.52 7.71
C ASN A 3 -1.90 11.56 7.53
N ALA A 4 -2.07 12.44 6.54
CA ALA A 4 -1.18 13.56 6.34
C ALA A 4 -1.25 14.52 7.53
N ILE A 5 -0.11 15.07 7.91
CA ILE A 5 0.01 16.11 8.92
C ILE A 5 -0.03 17.49 8.25
N ASN A 6 -0.79 18.42 8.80
CA ASN A 6 -0.80 19.80 8.32
C ASN A 6 0.37 20.59 8.93
N PHE A 7 1.55 20.47 8.34
CA PHE A 7 2.77 21.14 8.80
C PHE A 7 2.58 22.66 8.96
N ASN A 8 1.89 23.31 8.03
CA ASN A 8 1.68 24.76 8.05
C ASN A 8 0.79 25.26 9.20
N LEU A 9 -0.02 24.39 9.82
CA LEU A 9 -0.87 24.73 10.96
C LEU A 9 -0.17 24.53 12.31
N LYS A 10 1.08 24.04 12.31
CA LYS A 10 1.88 23.83 13.51
C LYS A 10 2.55 25.13 13.97
N SER A 11 2.85 25.23 15.27
CA SER A 11 3.64 26.35 15.79
C SER A 11 5.06 26.33 15.21
N ARG A 12 5.79 27.45 15.28
CA ARG A 12 7.19 27.50 14.79
C ARG A 12 8.08 26.47 15.49
N ASP A 13 7.96 26.37 16.81
CA ASP A 13 8.73 25.42 17.60
C ASP A 13 8.42 23.96 17.21
N GLU A 14 7.14 23.64 16.95
CA GLU A 14 6.73 22.32 16.44
C GLU A 14 7.27 22.04 15.03
N GLN A 15 7.26 23.05 14.16
CA GLN A 15 7.81 22.94 12.80
C GLN A 15 9.32 22.70 12.85
N GLU A 16 10.06 23.44 13.68
CA GLU A 16 11.50 23.26 13.86
C GLU A 16 11.84 21.88 14.44
N ALA A 17 11.12 21.44 15.48
CA ALA A 17 11.29 20.10 16.05
C ALA A 17 11.07 19.00 15.00
N MET A 18 10.03 19.14 14.17
CA MET A 18 9.74 18.20 13.10
C MET A 18 10.82 18.19 12.00
N MET A 19 11.37 19.36 11.65
CA MET A 19 12.49 19.47 10.71
C MET A 19 13.76 18.81 11.24
N GLN A 20 14.08 19.00 12.52
CA GLN A 20 15.22 18.34 13.17
C GLN A 20 15.04 16.82 13.19
N GLN A 21 13.84 16.34 13.53
CA GLN A 21 13.52 14.92 13.50
C GLN A 21 13.59 14.36 12.07
N TYR A 22 13.20 15.14 11.06
CA TYR A 22 13.27 14.73 9.65
C TYR A 22 14.72 14.60 9.20
N GLN A 23 15.58 15.55 9.58
CA GLN A 23 17.01 15.46 9.35
C GLN A 23 17.63 14.24 10.05
N ALA A 24 17.26 13.98 11.31
CA ALA A 24 17.72 12.80 12.04
C ALA A 24 17.28 11.50 11.36
N PHE A 25 16.04 11.44 10.86
CA PHE A 25 15.54 10.31 10.08
C PHE A 25 16.36 10.09 8.82
N LEU A 26 16.58 11.12 7.99
CA LEU A 26 17.35 11.01 6.76
C LEU A 26 18.80 10.56 7.02
N ASN A 27 19.43 11.13 8.05
CA ASN A 27 20.80 10.75 8.44
C ASN A 27 20.88 9.32 9.00
N GLY A 28 19.78 8.81 9.57
CA GLY A 28 19.69 7.44 10.08
C GLY A 28 19.48 6.38 8.99
N LEU A 29 19.13 6.78 7.76
CA LEU A 29 18.91 5.84 6.65
C LEU A 29 20.24 5.37 6.07
N GLY A 30 20.67 4.17 6.45
CA GLY A 30 21.83 3.49 5.87
C GLY A 30 21.55 2.73 4.56
N PHE A 31 20.39 2.94 3.94
CA PHE A 31 19.94 2.23 2.73
C PHE A 31 19.04 3.13 1.88
N PRO A 32 18.97 2.91 0.55
CA PRO A 32 18.08 3.68 -0.30
C PRO A 32 16.62 3.39 0.05
N ILE A 33 15.78 4.41 -0.04
CA ILE A 33 14.32 4.29 0.06
C ILE A 33 13.69 4.87 -1.20
N GLN A 34 12.52 4.36 -1.57
CA GLN A 34 11.74 4.89 -2.67
C GLN A 34 10.35 5.26 -2.17
N ILE A 35 9.88 6.44 -2.55
CA ILE A 35 8.52 6.90 -2.25
C ILE A 35 7.72 6.80 -3.54
N VAL A 36 6.67 5.99 -3.52
CA VAL A 36 5.72 5.85 -4.62
C VAL A 36 4.42 6.52 -4.22
N VAL A 37 3.94 7.44 -5.07
CA VAL A 37 2.66 8.14 -4.85
C VAL A 37 1.66 7.65 -5.87
N GLN A 38 0.56 7.09 -5.39
CA GLN A 38 -0.53 6.64 -6.25
C GLN A 38 -1.72 7.59 -6.09
N SER A 39 -2.19 8.14 -7.20
CA SER A 39 -3.37 9.01 -7.24
C SER A 39 -4.53 8.22 -7.85
N ARG A 40 -5.68 8.19 -7.16
CA ARG A 40 -6.91 7.54 -7.65
C ARG A 40 -8.08 8.50 -7.49
N MET A 41 -9.12 8.34 -8.30
CA MET A 41 -10.37 9.08 -8.06
C MET A 41 -10.94 8.65 -6.71
N LEU A 42 -11.43 9.61 -5.94
CA LEU A 42 -12.02 9.35 -4.63
C LEU A 42 -13.29 8.51 -4.80
N ASP A 43 -13.29 7.32 -4.20
CA ASP A 43 -14.44 6.41 -4.18
C ASP A 43 -15.20 6.59 -2.85
N LEU A 44 -16.44 7.06 -2.94
CA LEU A 44 -17.34 7.25 -1.80
C LEU A 44 -18.59 6.36 -1.89
N ASP A 45 -18.60 5.34 -2.76
CA ASP A 45 -19.78 4.49 -2.97
C ASP A 45 -20.28 3.86 -1.66
N ASN A 46 -19.36 3.32 -0.85
CA ASN A 46 -19.69 2.73 0.45
C ASN A 46 -20.25 3.76 1.44
N TYR A 47 -19.70 4.98 1.45
CA TYR A 47 -20.15 6.06 2.32
C TYR A 47 -21.56 6.52 1.91
N LEU A 48 -21.79 6.70 0.61
CA LEU A 48 -23.11 7.04 0.07
C LEU A 48 -24.14 5.94 0.37
N ALA A 49 -23.77 4.66 0.25
CA ALA A 49 -24.64 3.54 0.60
C ALA A 49 -25.00 3.51 2.10
N GLN A 50 -24.06 3.89 2.98
CA GLN A 50 -24.33 4.03 4.41
C GLN A 50 -25.31 5.19 4.69
N LEU A 51 -25.16 6.33 4.01
CA LEU A 51 -26.09 7.46 4.13
C LEU A 51 -27.49 7.10 3.63
N ASP A 52 -27.60 6.39 2.50
CA ASP A 52 -28.89 5.89 1.99
C ASP A 52 -29.56 4.95 3.01
N THR A 53 -28.77 4.07 3.63
CA THR A 53 -29.26 3.15 4.68
C THR A 53 -29.73 3.93 5.91
N LEU A 54 -28.96 4.93 6.34
CA LEU A 54 -29.30 5.78 7.48
C LEU A 54 -30.59 6.58 7.23
N SER A 55 -30.75 7.15 6.03
CA SER A 55 -31.96 7.86 5.61
C SER A 55 -33.21 6.97 5.75
N ARG A 56 -33.13 5.71 5.31
CA ARG A 56 -34.24 4.75 5.40
C ARG A 56 -34.59 4.36 6.84
N GLN A 57 -33.60 4.36 7.75
CA GLN A 57 -33.80 3.98 9.15
C GLN A 57 -34.31 5.14 10.02
N GLN A 58 -34.19 6.38 9.57
CA GLN A 58 -34.66 7.54 10.33
C GLN A 58 -36.19 7.56 10.40
N THR A 59 -36.71 7.70 11.62
CA THR A 59 -38.14 7.81 11.91
C THR A 59 -38.68 9.23 11.74
N ASN A 60 -37.81 10.24 11.83
CA ASN A 60 -38.16 11.64 11.65
C ASN A 60 -38.06 12.04 10.17
N ASP A 61 -39.18 12.46 9.57
CA ASP A 61 -39.26 12.79 8.15
C ASP A 61 -38.40 14.00 7.74
N LEU A 62 -38.21 14.98 8.64
CA LEU A 62 -37.34 16.13 8.37
C LEU A 62 -35.87 15.67 8.26
N LEU A 63 -35.42 14.84 9.19
CA LEU A 63 -34.06 14.30 9.16
C LEU A 63 -33.84 13.41 7.93
N ARG A 64 -34.84 12.60 7.58
CA ARG A 64 -34.78 11.73 6.38
C ARG A 64 -34.60 12.56 5.12
N THR A 65 -35.38 13.63 5.00
CA THR A 65 -35.30 14.58 3.88
C THR A 65 -33.92 15.23 3.83
N GLN A 66 -33.43 15.78 4.95
CA GLN A 66 -32.10 16.39 5.02
C GLN A 66 -30.97 15.42 4.66
N THR A 67 -31.04 14.18 5.14
CA THR A 67 -30.03 13.15 4.85
C THR A 67 -30.02 12.82 3.35
N THR A 68 -31.19 12.75 2.73
CA THR A 68 -31.32 12.47 1.29
C THR A 68 -30.77 13.63 0.45
N GLU A 69 -31.13 14.87 0.78
CA GLU A 69 -30.61 16.07 0.12
C GLU A 69 -29.09 16.18 0.25
N TYR A 70 -28.54 15.94 1.44
CA TYR A 70 -27.09 15.90 1.65
C TYR A 70 -26.41 14.82 0.81
N THR A 71 -27.00 13.62 0.74
CA THR A 71 -26.44 12.52 -0.08
C THR A 71 -26.42 12.89 -1.56
N ASN A 72 -27.48 13.53 -2.06
CA ASN A 72 -27.55 14.00 -3.45
C ASN A 72 -26.55 15.12 -3.73
N PHE A 73 -26.42 16.09 -2.83
CA PHE A 73 -25.42 17.14 -2.91
C PHE A 73 -23.99 16.57 -3.00
N VAL A 74 -23.67 15.61 -2.14
CA VAL A 74 -22.34 14.96 -2.15
C VAL A 74 -22.12 14.19 -3.46
N ARG A 75 -23.12 13.48 -3.99
CA ARG A 75 -23.02 12.80 -5.30
C ARG A 75 -22.73 13.79 -6.44
N GLU A 76 -23.45 14.90 -6.49
CA GLU A 76 -23.26 15.92 -7.52
C GLU A 76 -21.88 16.58 -7.39
N LEU A 77 -21.47 16.91 -6.16
CA LEU A 77 -20.16 17.49 -5.89
C LEU A 77 -19.04 16.57 -6.37
N ILE A 78 -19.11 15.27 -6.13
CA ILE A 78 -18.10 14.30 -6.60
C ILE A 78 -18.15 14.13 -8.13
N GLY A 79 -19.33 14.23 -8.74
CA GLY A 79 -19.48 14.15 -10.19
C GLY A 79 -18.85 15.34 -10.93
N VAL A 80 -18.92 16.53 -10.33
CA VAL A 80 -18.36 17.77 -10.90
C VAL A 80 -16.89 17.95 -10.51
N ALA A 81 -16.55 17.69 -9.25
CA ALA A 81 -15.20 17.81 -8.75
C ALA A 81 -14.47 16.48 -8.99
N ASN A 82 -13.47 16.50 -9.87
CA ASN A 82 -12.57 15.36 -10.09
C ASN A 82 -11.61 15.17 -8.89
N ILE A 83 -12.17 14.84 -7.72
CA ILE A 83 -11.43 14.75 -6.46
C ILE A 83 -10.58 13.48 -6.49
N MET A 84 -9.28 13.66 -6.27
CA MET A 84 -8.30 12.58 -6.23
C MET A 84 -7.90 12.29 -4.79
N SER A 85 -7.92 11.01 -4.40
CA SER A 85 -7.20 10.53 -3.22
C SER A 85 -5.76 10.17 -3.60
N LYS A 86 -4.82 10.45 -2.70
CA LYS A 86 -3.41 10.09 -2.87
C LYS A 86 -2.98 9.14 -1.76
N THR A 87 -2.38 8.03 -2.15
CA THR A 87 -1.77 7.07 -1.22
C THR A 87 -0.27 7.09 -1.42
N PHE A 88 0.47 7.19 -0.31
CA PHE A 88 1.92 7.20 -0.30
C PHE A 88 2.43 5.83 0.18
N TYR A 89 3.33 5.24 -0.60
CA TYR A 89 3.98 3.97 -0.29
C TYR A 89 5.48 4.21 -0.12
N LEU A 90 6.04 3.69 0.97
CA LEU A 90 7.48 3.64 1.19
C LEU A 90 7.97 2.24 0.81
N VAL A 91 8.84 2.17 -0.20
CA VAL A 91 9.46 0.95 -0.68
C VAL A 91 10.89 0.89 -0.16
N ILE A 92 11.22 -0.21 0.52
CA ILE A 92 12.54 -0.46 1.11
C ILE A 92 13.20 -1.58 0.32
N PRO A 93 14.11 -1.27 -0.61
CA PRO A 93 14.86 -2.28 -1.34
C PRO A 93 15.78 -3.05 -0.39
N TYR A 94 15.85 -4.35 -0.63
CA TYR A 94 16.84 -5.22 -0.02
C TYR A 94 17.48 -6.07 -1.09
N ASP A 95 18.75 -5.80 -1.37
CA ASP A 95 19.53 -6.62 -2.28
C ASP A 95 19.88 -7.92 -1.57
N THR A 96 19.42 -9.03 -2.13
CA THR A 96 19.71 -10.37 -1.60
C THR A 96 21.10 -10.86 -2.03
N GLY A 97 21.82 -10.08 -2.84
CA GLY A 97 23.03 -10.50 -3.54
C GLY A 97 22.74 -11.67 -4.48
N VAL A 98 21.47 -11.92 -4.78
CA VAL A 98 21.06 -12.84 -5.83
C VAL A 98 21.17 -12.03 -7.10
N GLU A 99 22.29 -12.23 -7.80
CA GLU A 99 22.39 -11.86 -9.21
C GLU A 99 21.20 -12.54 -9.91
N LEU A 100 20.13 -11.78 -10.17
CA LEU A 100 19.27 -12.06 -11.30
C LEU A 100 20.24 -12.26 -12.46
N PRO A 101 20.21 -13.40 -13.17
CA PRO A 101 21.07 -13.54 -14.33
C PRO A 101 20.68 -12.40 -15.27
N THR A 102 21.49 -11.34 -15.26
CA THR A 102 21.50 -10.29 -16.27
C THR A 102 22.01 -10.98 -17.51
N GLY A 103 21.11 -11.76 -18.11
CA GLY A 103 21.27 -12.27 -19.45
C GLY A 103 21.35 -11.05 -20.33
N GLY A 104 22.58 -10.60 -20.60
CA GLY A 104 22.83 -9.77 -21.76
C GLY A 104 22.16 -10.42 -22.96
N PHE A 105 21.84 -9.62 -23.98
CA PHE A 105 21.15 -10.03 -25.21
C PHE A 105 21.72 -11.28 -25.92
N LEU A 106 22.86 -11.83 -25.46
CA LEU A 106 23.50 -13.07 -25.89
C LEU A 106 23.21 -14.33 -25.03
N ALA A 107 22.41 -14.26 -23.96
CA ALA A 107 22.10 -15.43 -23.12
C ALA A 107 20.96 -16.32 -23.67
N GLY A 108 20.30 -15.92 -24.76
CA GLY A 108 19.16 -16.63 -25.36
C GLY A 108 19.50 -17.91 -26.15
N LEU A 109 20.78 -18.28 -26.28
CA LEU A 109 21.23 -19.34 -27.19
C LEU A 109 21.91 -20.54 -26.51
N PHE A 110 22.16 -20.48 -25.20
CA PHE A 110 22.57 -21.65 -24.42
C PHE A 110 21.67 -21.81 -23.20
N GLY A 111 20.64 -22.63 -23.38
CA GLY A 111 19.61 -22.90 -22.39
C GLY A 111 20.19 -23.44 -21.08
N LYS A 112 19.84 -22.75 -19.98
CA LYS A 112 19.46 -23.39 -18.73
C LYS A 112 18.18 -22.74 -18.27
N LYS A 113 17.10 -23.53 -18.19
CA LYS A 113 15.89 -23.15 -17.48
C LYS A 113 16.31 -22.81 -16.06
N SER A 114 16.23 -21.54 -15.68
CA SER A 114 16.34 -21.10 -14.30
C SER A 114 15.24 -21.83 -13.52
N GLY A 115 15.63 -22.84 -12.75
CA GLY A 115 14.73 -23.49 -11.80
C GLY A 115 14.17 -22.47 -10.81
N PRO A 116 13.09 -22.82 -10.07
CA PRO A 116 12.55 -21.93 -9.05
C PRO A 116 13.69 -21.52 -8.11
N VAL A 117 13.82 -20.21 -7.87
CA VAL A 117 14.82 -19.65 -6.95
C VAL A 117 14.49 -20.18 -5.56
N SER A 118 15.04 -21.34 -5.23
CA SER A 118 14.90 -21.94 -3.92
C SER A 118 15.84 -21.17 -3.00
N LEU A 119 15.30 -20.19 -2.27
CA LEU A 119 16.02 -19.53 -1.18
C LEU A 119 16.17 -20.53 -0.03
N GLY A 120 16.99 -21.57 -0.23
CA GLY A 120 17.39 -22.48 0.84
C GLY A 120 18.15 -21.71 1.92
N GLY A 121 17.66 -21.76 3.17
CA GLY A 121 18.31 -21.24 4.39
C GLY A 121 18.48 -19.72 4.49
N ARG A 122 18.77 -19.02 3.38
CA ARG A 122 19.05 -17.57 3.33
C ARG A 122 17.79 -16.71 3.35
N PHE A 123 16.61 -17.29 3.11
CA PHE A 123 15.35 -16.54 3.15
C PHE A 123 15.11 -15.91 4.53
N GLU A 124 15.28 -16.68 5.61
CA GLU A 124 14.96 -16.19 6.95
C GLU A 124 15.95 -15.11 7.40
N GLU A 125 17.22 -15.23 7.01
CA GLU A 125 18.23 -14.19 7.24
C GLU A 125 17.90 -12.89 6.48
N VAL A 126 17.59 -13.01 5.19
CA VAL A 126 17.19 -11.87 4.34
C VAL A 126 15.94 -11.18 4.89
N LYS A 127 14.94 -11.97 5.26
CA LYS A 127 13.68 -11.48 5.84
C LYS A 127 13.92 -10.75 7.15
N THR A 128 14.74 -11.31 8.04
CA THR A 128 15.11 -10.66 9.31
C THR A 128 15.75 -9.29 9.04
N LYS A 129 16.76 -9.22 8.15
CA LYS A 129 17.44 -7.96 7.81
C LYS A 129 16.50 -6.95 7.12
N LEU A 130 15.60 -7.39 6.25
CA LEU A 130 14.58 -6.52 5.65
C LEU A 130 13.60 -5.98 6.69
N MET A 131 13.18 -6.82 7.65
CA MET A 131 12.30 -6.41 8.74
C MET A 131 12.99 -5.40 9.68
N GLU A 132 14.28 -5.56 9.96
CA GLU A 132 15.06 -4.56 10.69
C GLU A 132 15.07 -3.20 9.99
N ARG A 133 15.34 -3.17 8.67
CA ARG A 133 15.27 -1.94 7.86
C ARG A 133 13.87 -1.32 7.88
N THR A 134 12.85 -2.16 7.78
CA THR A 134 11.45 -1.73 7.81
C THR A 134 11.08 -1.13 9.16
N SER A 135 11.50 -1.76 10.25
CA SER A 135 11.28 -1.27 11.61
C SER A 135 11.99 0.06 11.88
N LEU A 136 13.23 0.22 11.41
CA LEU A 136 13.97 1.47 11.50
C LEU A 136 13.25 2.60 10.76
N ALA A 137 12.85 2.35 9.50
CA ALA A 137 12.12 3.32 8.71
C ALA A 137 10.76 3.67 9.34
N SER A 138 10.05 2.66 9.84
CA SER A 138 8.76 2.83 10.50
C SER A 138 8.86 3.69 11.76
N SER A 139 9.86 3.43 12.59
CA SER A 139 10.11 4.18 13.83
C SER A 139 10.54 5.62 13.57
N GLY A 140 11.38 5.84 12.55
CA GLY A 140 11.79 7.17 12.13
C GLY A 140 10.61 8.02 11.64
N LEU A 141 9.72 7.43 10.84
CA LEU A 141 8.48 8.08 10.41
C LEU A 141 7.50 8.33 11.57
N ALA A 142 7.39 7.39 12.51
CA ALA A 142 6.55 7.57 13.70
C ALA A 142 7.01 8.76 14.55
N GLY A 143 8.33 9.00 14.66
CA GLY A 143 8.89 10.20 15.30
C GLY A 143 8.46 11.51 14.63
N LEU A 144 8.15 11.49 13.34
CA LEU A 144 7.60 12.64 12.60
C LEU A 144 6.07 12.80 12.76
N GLY A 145 5.43 11.94 13.56
CA GLY A 145 3.97 11.87 13.65
C GLY A 145 3.33 11.20 12.43
N LEU A 146 4.11 10.52 11.58
CA LEU A 146 3.62 9.78 10.42
C LEU A 146 3.43 8.30 10.75
N HIS A 147 2.20 7.92 11.10
CA HIS A 147 1.85 6.54 11.41
C HIS A 147 1.78 5.67 10.16
N ASN A 148 2.73 4.77 9.97
CA ASN A 148 2.79 3.85 8.84
C ASN A 148 2.30 2.43 9.22
N VAL A 149 1.86 1.67 8.21
CA VAL A 149 1.42 0.29 8.35
C VAL A 149 2.09 -0.52 7.26
N GLN A 150 2.70 -1.65 7.62
CA GLN A 150 3.28 -2.58 6.65
C GLN A 150 2.16 -3.31 5.90
N LEU A 151 2.27 -3.36 4.57
CA LEU A 151 1.31 -4.06 3.74
C LEU A 151 1.44 -5.57 3.89
N ASN A 152 0.32 -6.26 4.02
CA ASN A 152 0.26 -7.72 3.96
C ASN A 152 0.30 -8.21 2.50
N THR A 153 0.42 -9.53 2.31
CA THR A 153 0.51 -10.14 0.97
C THR A 153 -0.69 -9.80 0.08
N GLN A 154 -1.89 -9.74 0.64
CA GLN A 154 -3.11 -9.41 -0.11
C GLN A 154 -3.10 -7.96 -0.60
N GLU A 155 -2.74 -7.03 0.28
CA GLU A 155 -2.62 -5.60 -0.04
C GLU A 155 -1.51 -5.35 -1.07
N LEU A 156 -0.42 -6.12 -1.02
CA LEU A 156 0.63 -6.07 -2.03
C LEU A 156 0.13 -6.56 -3.39
N ILE A 157 -0.61 -7.69 -3.44
CA ILE A 157 -1.21 -8.19 -4.68
C ILE A 157 -2.15 -7.14 -5.27
N GLU A 158 -3.01 -6.53 -4.44
CA GLU A 158 -3.89 -5.45 -4.88
C GLU A 158 -3.10 -4.24 -5.41
N LEU A 159 -2.06 -3.82 -4.70
CA LEU A 159 -1.19 -2.73 -5.13
C LEU A 159 -0.56 -3.02 -6.50
N PHE A 160 0.01 -4.21 -6.70
CA PHE A 160 0.60 -4.58 -7.98
C PHE A 160 -0.46 -4.68 -9.09
N TYR A 161 -1.59 -5.34 -8.82
CA TYR A 161 -2.67 -5.48 -9.79
C TYR A 161 -3.17 -4.11 -10.25
N THR A 162 -3.47 -3.22 -9.30
CA THR A 162 -3.97 -1.87 -9.59
C THR A 162 -2.94 -0.98 -10.29
N THR A 163 -1.64 -1.17 -9.99
CA THR A 163 -0.56 -0.41 -10.63
C THR A 163 -0.32 -0.87 -12.06
N TYR A 164 -0.32 -2.18 -12.34
CA TYR A 164 -0.07 -2.71 -13.69
C TYR A 164 -1.33 -2.75 -14.58
N ASN A 165 -2.53 -2.70 -14.01
CA ASN A 165 -3.80 -2.80 -14.74
C ASN A 165 -4.68 -1.58 -14.54
N THR A 166 -4.18 -0.38 -14.87
CA THR A 166 -4.86 0.90 -14.58
C THR A 166 -6.25 1.03 -15.24
N ASP A 167 -6.47 0.38 -16.38
CA ASP A 167 -7.76 0.43 -17.10
C ASP A 167 -8.78 -0.62 -16.60
N THR A 168 -8.31 -1.81 -16.22
CA THR A 168 -9.15 -2.92 -15.73
C THR A 168 -9.50 -2.77 -14.25
N ALA A 169 -8.55 -2.31 -13.42
CA ALA A 169 -8.75 -2.08 -11.99
C ALA A 169 -9.81 -1.00 -11.71
N ARG A 170 -10.05 -0.10 -12.67
CA ARG A 170 -11.13 0.90 -12.60
C ARG A 170 -12.52 0.29 -12.75
N ARG A 171 -12.64 -0.82 -13.50
CA ARG A 171 -13.93 -1.46 -13.84
C ARG A 171 -14.19 -2.71 -13.00
N GLN A 172 -13.14 -3.38 -12.53
CA GLN A 172 -13.21 -4.52 -11.64
C GLN A 172 -12.58 -4.13 -10.31
N LYS A 173 -13.42 -3.61 -9.39
CA LYS A 173 -13.05 -3.60 -7.97
C LYS A 173 -12.82 -5.05 -7.59
N LEU A 174 -11.60 -5.42 -7.21
CA LEU A 174 -11.34 -6.75 -6.65
C LEU A 174 -12.19 -6.85 -5.39
N PHE A 175 -13.30 -7.59 -5.47
CA PHE A 175 -14.10 -7.95 -4.31
C PHE A 175 -13.18 -8.49 -3.22
N SER A 176 -13.46 -8.17 -1.95
CA SER A 176 -12.74 -8.74 -0.79
C SER A 176 -12.34 -10.18 -1.08
N VAL A 177 -11.05 -10.35 -1.33
CA VAL A 177 -10.46 -11.59 -1.81
C VAL A 177 -10.25 -12.54 -0.63
N SER A 178 -11.26 -12.67 0.22
CA SER A 178 -11.30 -13.72 1.23
C SER A 178 -11.37 -15.12 0.58
N ASN A 179 -11.55 -15.20 -0.75
CA ASN A 179 -11.74 -16.44 -1.52
C ASN A 179 -10.78 -16.64 -2.70
N VAL A 180 -9.72 -15.83 -2.92
CA VAL A 180 -8.67 -16.25 -3.87
C VAL A 180 -7.66 -17.05 -3.09
N ASP A 181 -7.94 -18.35 -3.03
CA ASP A 181 -6.95 -19.37 -2.74
C ASP A 181 -5.82 -19.23 -3.76
N VAL A 182 -4.73 -18.59 -3.36
CA VAL A 182 -3.49 -18.58 -4.15
C VAL A 182 -2.79 -19.91 -3.89
N SER A 183 -3.16 -20.92 -4.67
CA SER A 183 -2.57 -22.27 -4.73
C SER A 183 -1.05 -22.29 -4.98
N VAL A 184 -0.43 -21.13 -5.22
CA VAL A 184 1.01 -20.96 -5.45
C VAL A 184 1.84 -21.16 -4.16
N ILE A 185 1.26 -21.04 -2.96
CA ILE A 185 2.00 -21.27 -1.71
C ILE A 185 1.95 -22.75 -1.25
N GLN A 186 1.02 -23.56 -1.74
CA GLN A 186 0.95 -24.98 -1.33
C GLN A 186 2.10 -25.83 -1.90
N HIS A 187 2.68 -25.44 -3.03
CA HIS A 187 3.78 -26.20 -3.63
C HIS A 187 5.12 -26.08 -2.88
N ILE A 188 5.23 -25.21 -1.87
CA ILE A 188 6.43 -25.13 -1.02
C ILE A 188 6.29 -26.00 0.23
N LYS A 189 5.07 -26.41 0.62
CA LYS A 189 4.85 -27.30 1.77
C LYS A 189 4.94 -28.79 1.42
N ASP A 190 4.71 -29.17 0.16
CA ASP A 190 4.68 -30.59 -0.24
C ASP A 190 6.00 -31.12 -0.79
N THR A 191 7.06 -30.31 -0.85
CA THR A 191 8.42 -30.81 -1.16
C THR A 191 9.26 -30.90 0.10
N ASN A 192 8.89 -31.83 0.98
CA ASN A 192 9.78 -32.36 2.01
C ASN A 192 10.39 -33.66 1.43
N PRO A 193 11.63 -33.65 0.87
CA PRO A 193 12.31 -34.89 0.56
C PRO A 193 12.92 -35.41 1.87
N GLY A 194 12.18 -36.30 2.51
CA GLY A 194 12.58 -37.06 3.68
C GLY A 194 12.25 -38.54 3.52
N GLN A 195 12.67 -39.10 2.39
CA GLN A 195 13.54 -40.29 2.39
C GLN A 195 14.91 -39.83 1.89
#